data_AF-X1TDJ4-F1
#
_entry.id   AF-X1TDJ4-F1
#
_cell.length_a   1.000
_cell.length_b   1.000
_cell.length_c   1.000
_cell.angle_alpha   90.00
_cell.angle_beta   90.00
_cell.angle_gamma   90.00
#
_symmetry.space_group_name_H-M   'P 1'
#
loop_
_entity.id
_entity.type
_entity.pdbx_description
1 polymer ?
#
loop_
_entity_poly.entity_id
_entity_poly.type
_entity_poly.pdbx_seq_one_letter_code
_entity_poly.pdbx_strand_id
1 'polypeptide(L)'
;MKQQTHWRQDVLNFTTRYLEEGLKDRAITRDINWGIPVPVDGFENKRIYVWIEAVIGYLSATKEWAKSRGNDAKWRSFWQGDVKSYYFIGKDNIIFHTII
;
A
#
# COMPACT_ATOMS: atom_id res chain seq x y z
N MET A 1 1.34 6.36 17.38
CA MET A 1 -0.13 6.42 17.22
C MET A 1 -0.79 7.55 18.02
N LYS A 2 -0.53 7.71 19.33
CA LYS A 2 -1.21 8.69 20.21
C LYS A 2 -1.07 10.18 19.83
N GLN A 3 -0.23 10.52 18.85
CA GLN A 3 -0.07 11.89 18.34
C GLN A 3 -0.84 12.16 17.03
N GLN A 4 -1.53 11.15 16.47
CA GLN A 4 -2.21 11.32 15.19
C GLN A 4 -3.61 11.91 15.36
N THR A 5 -3.76 13.20 15.07
CA THR A 5 -4.98 13.98 15.39
C THR A 5 -6.06 13.94 14.31
N HIS A 6 -5.73 13.50 13.10
CA HIS A 6 -6.63 13.58 11.94
C HIS A 6 -7.35 12.25 11.61
N TRP A 7 -7.04 11.16 12.31
CA TRP A 7 -7.72 9.87 12.10
C TRP A 7 -8.96 9.79 12.98
N ARG A 8 -9.99 9.10 12.47
CA ARG A 8 -11.17 8.77 13.28
C ARG A 8 -10.76 7.87 14.44
N GLN A 9 -11.41 8.04 15.60
CA GLN A 9 -11.06 7.30 16.82
C GLN A 9 -11.08 5.78 16.63
N ASP A 10 -12.04 5.24 15.89
CA ASP A 10 -12.13 3.80 15.61
C ASP A 10 -10.92 3.27 14.83
N VAL A 11 -10.40 4.06 13.88
CA VAL A 11 -9.22 3.70 13.09
C VAL A 11 -7.98 3.66 13.97
N LEU A 12 -7.84 4.65 14.87
CA LEU A 12 -6.76 4.72 15.85
C LEU A 12 -6.79 3.55 16.82
N ASN A 13 -7.95 3.26 17.39
CA ASN A 13 -8.13 2.17 18.34
C ASN A 13 -7.85 0.80 17.70
N PHE A 14 -8.40 0.55 16.51
CA PHE A 14 -8.18 -0.68 15.78
C PHE A 14 -6.70 -0.90 15.46
N THR A 15 -6.04 0.13 14.92
CA THR A 15 -4.62 0.06 14.56
C THR A 15 -3.72 -0.09 15.80
N THR A 16 -4.02 0.63 16.89
CA THR A 16 -3.26 0.55 18.15
C THR A 16 -3.35 -0.84 18.76
N ARG A 17 -4.55 -1.42 18.80
CA ARG A 17 -4.76 -2.79 19.27
C ARG A 17 -3.94 -3.81 18.47
N TYR A 18 -3.91 -3.68 17.14
CA TYR A 18 -3.09 -4.55 16.28
C TYR A 18 -1.60 -4.45 16.59
N LEU A 19 -1.10 -3.26 16.93
CA LEU A 19 0.30 -3.05 17.33
C LEU A 19 0.58 -3.66 18.71
N GLU A 20 -0.34 -3.52 19.66
CA GLU A 20 -0.22 -4.05 21.02
C GLU A 20 -0.29 -5.58 21.06
N GLU A 21 -1.07 -6.21 20.19
CA GLU A 21 -1.13 -7.67 20.03
C GLU A 21 0.16 -8.26 19.41
N GLY A 22 1.02 -7.40 18.84
CA GLY A 22 2.26 -7.79 18.17
C GLY A 22 2.08 -8.07 16.67
N LEU A 23 2.98 -7.49 15.87
CA LEU A 23 2.99 -7.72 14.42
C LEU A 23 3.57 -9.09 14.10
N LYS A 24 2.79 -9.90 13.38
CA LYS A 24 3.22 -11.21 12.88
C LYS A 24 3.73 -11.08 11.45
N ASP A 25 4.74 -11.86 11.12
CA ASP A 25 5.22 -11.98 9.75
C ASP A 25 4.07 -12.43 8.83
N ARG A 26 3.96 -11.74 7.69
CA ARG A 26 2.96 -12.06 6.66
C ARG A 26 3.70 -12.41 5.38
N ALA A 27 3.40 -13.59 4.84
CA ALA A 27 3.93 -13.98 3.53
C ALA A 27 3.42 -13.03 2.44
N ILE A 28 4.36 -12.38 1.75
CA ILE A 28 4.09 -11.45 0.65
C ILE A 28 4.13 -12.11 -0.74
N THR A 29 4.31 -13.43 -0.79
CA THR A 29 4.32 -14.23 -2.04
C THR A 29 3.22 -15.28 -2.04
N ARG A 30 2.78 -15.72 -3.22
CA ARG A 30 1.80 -16.79 -3.42
C ARG A 30 2.23 -17.75 -4.52
N ASP A 31 1.92 -19.03 -4.33
CA ASP A 31 2.09 -20.09 -5.31
C ASP A 31 0.88 -20.12 -6.26
N ILE A 32 0.85 -19.16 -7.19
CA ILE A 32 -0.20 -18.99 -8.20
C ILE A 32 0.43 -18.53 -9.51
N ASN A 33 -0.24 -18.78 -10.64
CA ASN A 33 0.31 -18.43 -11.95
C ASN A 33 -0.07 -17.02 -12.43
N TRP A 34 -1.11 -16.42 -11.84
CA TRP A 34 -1.63 -15.08 -12.19
C TRP A 34 -1.21 -14.02 -11.16
N GLY A 35 -0.62 -12.91 -11.62
CA GLY A 35 -0.17 -11.79 -10.79
C GLY A 35 1.19 -11.24 -11.23
N ILE A 36 1.80 -10.38 -10.41
CA ILE A 36 3.15 -9.83 -10.66
C ILE A 36 4.22 -10.86 -10.28
N PRO A 37 5.17 -11.21 -11.17
CA PRO A 37 6.27 -12.13 -10.85
C PRO A 37 7.17 -11.57 -9.76
N VAL A 38 7.67 -12.45 -8.87
CA VAL A 38 8.62 -12.07 -7.83
C VAL A 38 10.02 -11.98 -8.46
N PRO A 39 10.74 -10.84 -8.38
CA PRO A 39 12.05 -10.67 -9.00
C PRO A 39 13.16 -11.23 -8.11
N VAL A 40 13.06 -12.50 -7.72
CA VAL A 40 14.03 -13.22 -6.87
C VAL A 40 14.31 -14.57 -7.51
N ASP A 41 15.59 -14.91 -7.66
CA ASP A 41 16.01 -16.19 -8.22
C ASP A 41 15.44 -17.36 -7.40
N GLY A 42 14.88 -18.36 -8.08
CA GLY A 42 14.20 -19.50 -7.46
C GLY A 42 12.72 -19.27 -7.12
N PHE A 43 12.17 -18.09 -7.43
CA PHE A 43 10.76 -17.73 -7.18
C PHE A 43 9.95 -17.57 -8.48
N GLU A 44 10.39 -18.19 -9.58
CA GLU A 44 9.81 -18.03 -10.92
C GLU A 44 8.31 -18.42 -10.99
N ASN A 45 7.92 -19.41 -10.18
CA ASN A 45 6.54 -19.89 -10.07
C ASN A 45 5.71 -19.17 -8.99
N LYS A 46 6.26 -18.11 -8.37
CA LYS A 46 5.58 -17.33 -7.34
C LYS A 46 5.15 -15.96 -7.87
N ARG A 47 4.12 -15.41 -7.23
CA ARG A 47 3.62 -14.05 -7.49
C ARG A 47 3.61 -13.22 -6.23
N ILE A 48 3.75 -11.91 -6.37
CA ILE A 48 3.55 -10.97 -5.27
C ILE A 48 2.09 -11.06 -4.84
N TYR A 49 1.87 -11.12 -3.53
CA TYR A 49 0.54 -11.22 -2.95
C TYR A 49 -0.24 -9.93 -3.25
N VAL A 50 -1.44 -10.07 -3.81
CA VAL A 50 -2.27 -8.95 -4.29
C VAL A 50 -2.49 -7.86 -3.23
N TRP A 51 -2.62 -8.23 -1.96
CA TRP A 51 -2.83 -7.26 -0.88
C TRP A 51 -1.60 -6.37 -0.57
N ILE A 52 -0.42 -6.74 -1.07
CA ILE A 52 0.81 -5.93 -0.98
C ILE A 52 0.98 -5.10 -2.25
N GLU A 53 0.80 -5.68 -3.43
CA GLU A 53 0.99 -4.92 -4.66
C GLU A 53 -0.15 -3.93 -4.95
N ALA A 54 -1.37 -4.19 -4.47
CA ALA A 54 -2.53 -3.32 -4.69
C ALA A 54 -2.32 -1.90 -4.12
N VAL A 55 -1.65 -1.76 -2.97
CA VAL A 55 -1.36 -0.43 -2.38
C VAL A 55 -0.32 0.34 -3.21
N ILE A 56 0.60 -0.36 -3.88
CA ILE A 56 1.55 0.24 -4.82
C ILE A 56 0.82 0.70 -6.10
N GLY A 57 -0.35 0.12 -6.39
CA GLY A 57 -1.22 0.52 -7.50
C GLY A 57 -1.53 2.01 -7.54
N TYR A 58 -1.63 2.70 -6.39
CA TYR A 58 -1.83 4.16 -6.35
C TYR A 58 -0.68 4.93 -7.02
N LEU A 59 0.57 4.52 -6.74
CA LEU A 59 1.76 5.10 -7.36
C LEU A 59 1.82 4.76 -8.84
N SER A 60 1.62 3.49 -9.20
CA SER A 60 1.66 3.04 -10.59
C SER A 60 0.61 3.74 -11.46
N ALA A 61 -0.62 3.89 -10.95
CA ALA A 61 -1.67 4.64 -11.63
C ALA A 61 -1.32 6.13 -11.80
N THR A 62 -0.68 6.74 -10.79
CA THR A 62 -0.22 8.14 -10.89
C THR A 62 0.89 8.29 -11.94
N LYS A 63 1.80 7.32 -12.04
CA LYS A 63 2.84 7.27 -13.07
C LYS A 63 2.23 7.14 -14.47
N GLU A 64 1.27 6.25 -14.65
CA GLU A 64 0.57 6.08 -15.93
C GLU A 64 -0.22 7.33 -16.32
N TRP A 65 -0.88 7.97 -15.35
CA TRP A 65 -1.51 9.28 -15.56
C TRP A 65 -0.49 10.33 -16.02
N ALA A 66 0.68 10.42 -15.37
CA ALA A 66 1.70 11.41 -15.73
C ALA A 66 2.21 11.19 -17.16
N LYS A 67 2.44 9.93 -17.53
CA LYS A 67 2.83 9.52 -18.89
C LYS A 67 1.76 9.88 -19.94
N SER A 68 0.48 9.58 -19.67
CA SER A 68 -0.61 9.94 -20.58
C SER A 68 -0.82 11.46 -20.75
N ARG A 69 -0.26 12.27 -19.85
CA ARG A 69 -0.21 13.74 -19.95
C ARG A 69 1.04 14.27 -20.67
N GLY A 70 1.91 13.40 -21.19
CA GLY A 70 3.13 13.78 -21.88
C GLY A 70 4.24 14.30 -20.97
N ASN A 71 4.15 14.06 -19.65
CA ASN A 71 5.18 14.45 -18.70
C ASN A 71 5.35 13.38 -17.62
N ASP A 72 6.24 12.43 -17.89
CA ASP A 72 6.57 11.30 -17.02
C ASP A 72 7.12 11.72 -15.64
N ALA A 73 7.58 12.95 -15.46
CA ALA A 73 8.05 13.44 -14.16
C ALA A 73 6.90 13.94 -13.27
N LYS A 74 5.72 14.21 -13.85
CA LYS A 74 4.61 14.88 -13.15
C LYS A 74 4.03 14.08 -11.98
N TRP A 75 4.17 12.75 -11.94
CA TRP A 75 3.74 11.97 -10.78
C TRP A 75 4.52 12.34 -9.51
N ARG A 76 5.77 12.80 -9.63
CA ARG A 76 6.61 13.14 -8.47
C ARG A 76 5.99 14.24 -7.63
N SER A 77 5.26 15.19 -8.23
CA SER A 77 4.59 16.25 -7.48
C SER A 77 3.47 15.74 -6.57
N PHE A 78 3.00 14.50 -6.75
CA PHE A 78 2.00 13.86 -5.87
C PHE A 78 2.62 12.97 -4.78
N TRP A 79 3.91 12.65 -4.88
CA TRP A 79 4.54 11.60 -4.05
C TRP A 79 5.87 12.02 -3.40
N GLN A 80 6.54 13.08 -3.86
CA GLN A 80 7.90 13.46 -3.44
C GLN A 80 8.02 14.92 -2.98
N GLY A 81 6.91 15.64 -2.80
CA GLY A 81 6.88 17.03 -2.31
C GLY A 81 6.16 17.16 -0.96
N ASP A 82 5.94 18.40 -0.51
CA ASP A 82 5.04 18.69 0.62
C ASP A 82 3.59 18.56 0.16
N VAL A 83 3.06 17.34 0.27
CA VAL A 83 1.73 16.99 -0.22
C VAL A 83 0.93 16.28 0.86
N LYS A 84 -0.36 16.58 0.88
CA LYS A 84 -1.32 15.85 1.71
C LYS A 84 -2.03 14.80 0.87
N SER A 85 -1.73 13.54 1.16
CA SER A 85 -2.38 12.39 0.54
C SER A 85 -3.65 12.01 1.30
N TYR A 86 -4.71 11.66 0.56
CA TYR A 86 -5.98 11.21 1.13
C TYR A 86 -6.36 9.87 0.54
N TYR A 87 -6.64 8.89 1.40
CA TYR A 87 -7.04 7.54 1.03
C TYR A 87 -8.46 7.30 1.52
N PHE A 88 -9.41 7.23 0.58
CA PHE A 88 -10.80 6.91 0.88
C PHE A 88 -10.98 5.39 0.82
N ILE A 89 -11.22 4.79 1.99
CA ILE A 89 -11.23 3.34 2.15
C ILE A 89 -12.43 2.87 2.98
N GLY A 90 -12.84 1.62 2.76
CA GLY A 90 -13.78 0.94 3.65
C GLY A 90 -13.11 0.45 4.95
N LYS A 91 -13.93 0.14 5.97
CA LYS A 91 -13.45 -0.29 7.30
C LYS A 91 -12.52 -1.50 7.23
N ASP A 92 -12.84 -2.49 6.40
CA ASP A 92 -12.05 -3.72 6.28
C ASP A 92 -10.67 -3.50 5.65
N ASN A 93 -10.44 -2.32 5.05
CA ASN A 93 -9.16 -1.96 4.44
C ASN A 93 -8.22 -1.17 5.36
N ILE A 94 -8.65 -0.87 6.61
CA ILE A 94 -7.87 -0.06 7.55
C ILE A 94 -6.46 -0.64 7.72
N ILE A 95 -6.33 -1.95 7.96
CA ILE A 95 -5.02 -2.57 8.21
C ILE A 95 -4.04 -2.40 7.04
N PHE A 96 -4.54 -2.39 5.80
CA PHE A 96 -3.73 -2.24 4.60
C PHE A 96 -3.25 -0.80 4.36
N HIS A 97 -3.78 0.17 5.11
CA HIS A 97 -3.46 1.59 4.94
C HIS A 97 -2.89 2.22 6.22
N THR A 98 -2.90 1.49 7.34
CA THR A 98 -2.37 1.97 8.61
C THR A 98 -1.19 1.15 9.15
N ILE A 99 -0.97 -0.07 8.63
CA ILE A 99 0.08 -1.00 9.10
C ILE A 99 0.93 -1.55 7.97
N ILE A 100 0.29 -2.11 6.93
CA ILE A 100 0.95 -2.67 5.74
C ILE A 100 1.32 -1.54 4.78
#